data_AF-A0A816HC82-F1
#
_entry.id   AF-A0A816HC82-F1
#
_cell.length_a   1.000
_cell.length_b   1.000
_cell.length_c   1.000
_cell.angle_alpha   90.00
_cell.angle_beta   90.00
_cell.angle_gamma   90.00
#
_symmetry.space_group_name_H-M   'P 1'
#
loop_
_entity.id
_entity.type
_entity.pdbx_description
1 polymer ?
#
loop_
_entity_poly.entity_id
_entity_poly.type
_entity_poly.pdbx_seq_one_letter_code
_entity_poly.pdbx_strand_id
1 'polypeptide(L)'
;MKAFLLSFSTFLLCPLFLYTIPITINNLKPHLDIHGNIIDAHDGSIQQFERNGLYYMHAMQYGLCQEPPKYGCDGAGMESKCGFQMNHNISIWTSPNLTTGSWSYAGNAIDVS
;
A
#
# COMPACT_ATOMS: atom_id res chain seq x y z
N MET A 1 55.96 41.64 -7.16
CA MET A 1 54.62 41.34 -7.68
C MET A 1 54.22 39.96 -7.17
N LYS A 2 53.21 39.87 -6.29
CA LYS A 2 52.74 38.60 -5.72
C LYS A 2 51.57 38.11 -6.58
N ALA A 3 51.74 36.97 -7.25
CA ALA A 3 50.66 36.34 -8.02
C ALA A 3 49.66 35.70 -7.05
N PHE A 4 48.40 36.13 -7.15
CA PHE A 4 47.27 35.59 -6.40
C PHE A 4 46.74 34.37 -7.17
N LEU A 5 46.98 33.16 -6.66
CA LEU A 5 46.39 31.95 -7.22
C LEU A 5 44.97 31.80 -6.66
N LEU A 6 43.98 32.28 -7.42
CA LEU A 6 42.57 31.94 -7.22
C LEU A 6 42.34 30.51 -7.73
N SER A 7 42.36 29.54 -6.81
CA SER A 7 41.85 28.19 -7.07
C SER A 7 40.33 28.27 -7.21
N PHE A 8 39.85 28.28 -8.45
CA PHE A 8 38.44 28.06 -8.76
C PHE A 8 38.13 26.59 -8.43
N SER A 9 37.60 26.37 -7.22
CA SER A 9 36.98 25.11 -6.84
C SER A 9 35.77 24.90 -7.75
N THR A 10 35.93 24.05 -8.76
CA THR A 10 34.85 23.53 -9.58
C THR A 10 33.91 22.73 -8.69
N PHE A 11 32.91 23.43 -8.13
CA PHE A 11 31.71 22.78 -7.59
C PHE A 11 31.13 21.93 -8.72
N LEU A 12 31.33 20.61 -8.62
CA LEU A 12 30.60 19.64 -9.42
C LEU A 12 29.11 19.90 -9.19
N LEU A 13 28.47 20.58 -10.13
CA LEU A 13 27.02 20.56 -10.33
C LEU A 13 26.67 19.15 -10.79
N CYS A 14 26.63 18.20 -9.85
CA CYS A 14 26.02 16.90 -10.07
C CYS A 14 24.51 17.16 -10.19
N PRO A 15 23.90 17.04 -11.38
CA PRO A 15 22.46 17.19 -11.48
C PRO A 15 21.84 16.07 -10.65
N LEU A 16 21.19 16.44 -9.55
CA LEU A 16 20.30 15.56 -8.82
C LEU A 16 19.18 15.19 -9.79
N PHE A 17 19.35 14.08 -10.50
CA PHE A 17 18.27 13.49 -11.28
C PHE A 17 17.18 13.06 -10.30
N LEU A 18 16.13 13.86 -10.22
CA LEU A 18 14.89 13.48 -9.56
C LEU A 18 14.31 12.33 -10.37
N TYR A 19 14.52 11.11 -9.90
CA TYR A 19 13.95 9.91 -10.49
C TYR A 19 12.54 9.71 -9.95
N THR A 20 11.54 9.98 -10.78
CA THR A 20 10.14 9.65 -10.48
C THR A 20 9.89 8.20 -10.89
N ILE A 21 9.56 7.34 -9.93
CA ILE A 21 9.11 5.98 -10.22
C ILE A 21 7.63 6.06 -10.63
N PRO A 22 7.25 5.64 -11.85
CA PRO A 22 5.84 5.58 -12.23
C PRO A 22 5.13 4.53 -11.38
N ILE A 23 4.08 4.94 -10.68
CA ILE A 23 3.22 4.04 -9.92
C ILE A 23 2.25 3.40 -10.92
N THR A 24 2.39 2.09 -11.14
CA THR A 24 1.45 1.33 -11.98
C THR A 24 0.50 0.55 -11.09
N ILE A 25 -0.79 0.85 -11.18
CA ILE A 25 -1.86 0.08 -10.54
C ILE A 25 -2.47 -0.84 -11.60
N ASN A 26 -2.59 -2.13 -11.27
CA ASN A 26 -3.15 -3.13 -12.17
C ASN A 26 -4.35 -3.83 -11.51
N ASN A 27 -5.55 -3.47 -11.96
CA ASN A 27 -6.80 -4.05 -11.44
C ASN A 27 -7.11 -5.46 -11.99
N LEU A 28 -6.24 -6.02 -12.85
CA LEU A 28 -6.38 -7.39 -13.37
C LEU A 28 -5.61 -8.43 -12.54
N LYS A 29 -4.79 -7.99 -11.57
CA LYS A 29 -3.98 -8.84 -10.71
C LYS A 29 -4.15 -8.41 -9.26
N PRO A 30 -4.04 -9.33 -8.29
CA PRO A 30 -4.07 -8.96 -6.88
C PRO A 30 -2.92 -8.01 -6.54
N HIS A 31 -3.16 -7.12 -5.57
CA HIS A 31 -2.08 -6.40 -4.92
C HIS A 31 -1.33 -7.34 -3.96
N LEU A 32 -0.01 -7.25 -3.97
CA LEU A 32 0.87 -8.08 -3.17
C LEU A 32 1.57 -7.28 -2.08
N ASP A 33 1.84 -7.93 -0.96
CA ASP A 33 2.70 -7.42 0.09
C ASP A 33 4.20 -7.55 -0.27
N ILE A 34 5.08 -7.05 0.59
CA ILE A 34 6.54 -7.14 0.44
C ILE A 34 7.09 -8.58 0.37
N HIS A 35 6.30 -9.58 0.76
CA HIS A 35 6.65 -11.00 0.69
C HIS A 35 6.03 -11.71 -0.52
N GLY A 36 5.25 -11.00 -1.35
CA GLY A 36 4.54 -11.55 -2.50
C GLY A 36 3.20 -12.22 -2.17
N ASN A 37 2.69 -12.08 -0.95
CA ASN A 37 1.36 -12.59 -0.56
C ASN A 37 0.27 -11.63 -1.02
N ILE A 38 -0.94 -12.15 -1.30
CA ILE A 38 -2.11 -11.31 -1.56
C ILE A 38 -2.47 -10.52 -0.30
N ILE A 39 -2.70 -9.23 -0.47
CA ILE A 39 -3.18 -8.36 0.61
C ILE A 39 -4.68 -8.64 0.84
N ASP A 40 -5.02 -9.10 2.04
CA ASP A 40 -6.41 -9.24 2.51
C ASP A 40 -6.88 -7.93 3.14
N ALA A 41 -7.43 -7.05 2.29
CA ALA A 41 -7.81 -5.68 2.66
C ALA A 41 -9.01 -5.21 1.83
N HIS A 42 -10.22 -5.46 2.35
CA HIS A 42 -11.48 -5.17 1.69
C HIS A 42 -12.19 -3.95 2.30
N ASP A 43 -13.00 -3.27 1.48
CA ASP A 43 -13.91 -2.18 1.89
C ASP A 43 -13.25 -1.08 2.74
N GLY A 44 -11.97 -0.85 2.45
CA GLY A 44 -11.11 0.02 3.21
C GLY A 44 -10.98 1.43 2.66
N SER A 45 -10.10 2.18 3.29
CA SER A 45 -9.72 3.52 2.85
C SER A 45 -8.22 3.73 3.03
N ILE A 46 -7.63 4.55 2.15
CA ILE A 46 -6.21 4.86 2.15
C ILE A 46 -6.02 6.32 2.56
N GLN A 47 -5.15 6.57 3.53
CA GLN A 47 -4.78 7.91 3.99
C GLN A 47 -3.26 8.10 3.95
N GLN A 48 -2.83 9.35 3.81
CA GLN A 48 -1.45 9.76 4.04
C GLN A 48 -1.47 10.91 5.06
N PHE A 49 -0.86 10.70 6.23
CA PHE A 49 -0.91 11.67 7.33
C PHE A 49 0.19 12.73 7.25
N GLU A 50 1.33 12.40 6.65
CA GLU A 50 2.47 13.30 6.47
C GLU A 50 2.81 13.44 4.99
N ARG A 51 3.18 14.65 4.55
CA ARG A 51 3.64 14.86 3.17
C ARG A 51 4.88 14.00 2.91
N ASN A 52 4.84 13.19 1.85
CA ASN A 52 5.89 12.21 1.50
C ASN A 52 6.09 11.10 2.56
N GLY A 53 5.16 10.96 3.51
CA GLY A 53 5.13 9.85 4.45
C GLY A 53 4.47 8.60 3.87
N LEU A 54 4.27 7.60 4.72
CA LEU A 54 3.61 6.37 4.33
C LEU A 54 2.11 6.58 4.02
N TYR A 55 1.62 5.78 3.08
CA TYR A 55 0.20 5.53 2.90
C TYR A 55 -0.24 4.46 3.88
N TYR A 56 -1.38 4.65 4.53
CA TYR A 56 -2.00 3.74 5.48
C TYR A 56 -3.33 3.29 4.91
N MET A 57 -3.52 2.00 4.75
CA MET A 57 -4.77 1.39 4.35
C MET A 57 -5.40 0.72 5.56
N HIS A 58 -6.57 1.20 5.96
CA HIS A 58 -7.42 0.56 6.96
C HIS A 58 -8.50 -0.23 6.24
N ALA A 59 -8.53 -1.55 6.40
CA ALA A 59 -9.41 -2.40 5.62
C ALA A 59 -9.77 -3.71 6.34
N MET A 60 -10.96 -4.24 6.03
CA MET A 60 -11.47 -5.48 6.61
C MET A 60 -10.73 -6.69 6.04
N GLN A 61 -10.39 -7.66 6.89
CA GLN A 61 -9.82 -8.94 6.49
C GLN A 61 -10.95 -9.94 6.27
N TYR A 62 -11.17 -10.38 5.03
CA TYR A 62 -12.22 -11.35 4.70
C TYR A 62 -11.71 -12.80 4.73
N GLY A 63 -10.45 -13.03 5.09
CA GLY A 63 -9.83 -14.34 5.17
C GLY A 63 -9.53 -14.93 3.79
N LEU A 64 -9.23 -14.09 2.81
CA LEU A 64 -9.05 -14.47 1.38
C LEU A 64 -10.20 -15.33 0.84
N CYS A 65 -11.41 -15.07 1.34
CA CYS A 65 -12.58 -15.83 1.00
C CYS A 65 -12.89 -15.70 -0.50
N GLN A 66 -13.22 -16.83 -1.14
CA GLN A 66 -13.51 -16.86 -2.57
C GLN A 66 -14.97 -16.53 -2.85
N GLU A 67 -15.17 -15.57 -3.74
CA GLU A 67 -16.50 -15.21 -4.24
C GLU A 67 -17.32 -16.46 -4.63
N PRO A 68 -18.55 -16.62 -4.10
CA PRO A 68 -19.39 -17.73 -4.47
C PRO A 68 -19.70 -17.72 -5.98
N PRO A 69 -19.67 -18.88 -6.65
CA PRO A 69 -19.96 -18.95 -8.07
C PRO A 69 -21.39 -18.45 -8.38
N LYS A 70 -21.57 -17.86 -9.58
CA LYS A 70 -22.85 -17.47 -10.21
C LYS A 70 -23.54 -16.20 -9.69
N TYR A 71 -23.44 -15.89 -8.39
CA TYR A 71 -24.17 -14.74 -7.80
C TYR A 71 -23.26 -13.72 -7.11
N GLY A 72 -21.96 -13.99 -7.08
CA GLY A 72 -21.04 -13.19 -6.35
C GLY A 72 -21.41 -13.01 -4.88
N CYS A 73 -21.09 -11.83 -4.37
CA CYS A 73 -21.43 -11.38 -3.02
C CYS A 73 -22.84 -10.75 -2.94
N ASP A 74 -23.78 -11.02 -3.86
CA ASP A 74 -25.09 -10.32 -3.97
C ASP A 74 -26.29 -11.07 -3.34
N GLY A 75 -26.08 -12.23 -2.71
CA GLY A 75 -27.18 -13.09 -2.25
C GLY A 75 -27.69 -12.82 -0.82
N ALA A 76 -28.93 -12.33 -0.67
CA ALA A 76 -29.61 -12.15 0.63
C ALA A 76 -29.56 -13.40 1.54
N GLY A 77 -29.27 -13.22 2.84
CA GLY A 77 -29.10 -14.30 3.84
C GLY A 77 -27.64 -14.64 4.13
N MET A 78 -26.84 -13.60 4.45
CA MET A 78 -25.38 -13.58 4.26
C MET A 78 -24.51 -13.88 5.49
N GLU A 79 -25.10 -14.15 6.67
CA GLU A 79 -24.30 -14.61 7.81
C GLU A 79 -23.55 -15.89 7.40
N SER A 80 -22.22 -15.91 7.58
CA SER A 80 -21.26 -16.97 7.18
C SER A 80 -20.73 -16.98 5.73
N LYS A 81 -21.01 -15.98 4.89
CA LYS A 81 -20.43 -15.86 3.54
C LYS A 81 -19.27 -14.85 3.47
N CYS A 82 -18.45 -14.90 2.41
CA CYS A 82 -17.31 -13.99 2.23
C CYS A 82 -17.71 -12.53 2.44
N GLY A 83 -16.99 -11.83 3.30
CA GLY A 83 -17.21 -10.40 3.55
C GLY A 83 -18.41 -10.05 4.43
N PHE A 84 -19.38 -10.94 4.61
CA PHE A 84 -20.58 -10.68 5.41
C PHE A 84 -20.53 -11.35 6.77
N GLN A 85 -19.53 -10.96 7.55
CA GLN A 85 -19.40 -11.39 8.93
C GLN A 85 -19.17 -10.15 9.79
N MET A 86 -19.65 -10.18 11.03
CA MET A 86 -19.49 -9.06 11.97
C MET A 86 -18.19 -9.16 12.78
N ASN A 87 -17.42 -10.24 12.57
CA ASN A 87 -16.18 -10.56 13.26
C ASN A 87 -14.99 -10.56 12.29
N HIS A 88 -14.90 -9.54 11.43
CA HIS A 88 -13.70 -9.29 10.65
C HIS A 88 -12.72 -8.41 11.42
N ASN A 89 -11.43 -8.78 11.39
CA ASN A 89 -10.39 -7.86 11.79
C ASN A 89 -10.37 -6.64 10.85
N ILE A 90 -10.04 -5.48 11.39
CA ILE A 90 -9.65 -4.32 10.57
C ILE A 90 -8.13 -4.28 10.60
N SER A 91 -7.50 -4.61 9.47
CA SER A 91 -6.05 -4.55 9.31
C SER A 91 -5.57 -3.18 8.87
N ILE A 92 -4.35 -2.85 9.25
CA ILE A 92 -3.60 -1.68 8.79
C ILE A 92 -2.46 -2.18 7.91
N TRP A 93 -2.43 -1.72 6.67
CA TRP A 93 -1.32 -1.93 5.75
C TRP A 93 -0.64 -0.60 5.44
N THR A 94 0.67 -0.61 5.29
CA THR A 94 1.44 0.59 4.95
C THR A 94 2.20 0.43 3.66
N SER A 95 2.29 1.49 2.86
CA SER A 95 3.09 1.49 1.64
C SER A 95 3.78 2.85 1.45
N PRO A 96 5.02 2.90 0.96
CA PRO A 96 5.68 4.16 0.63
C PRO A 96 5.21 4.77 -0.70
N ASN A 97 4.59 3.98 -1.58
CA ASN A 97 4.37 4.38 -2.99
C ASN A 97 3.16 3.72 -3.68
N LEU A 98 2.27 3.07 -2.92
CA LEU A 98 1.04 2.40 -3.38
C LEU A 98 1.23 1.22 -4.37
N THR A 99 2.47 0.89 -4.77
CA THR A 99 2.69 -0.18 -5.75
C THR A 99 2.46 -1.57 -5.17
N THR A 100 2.10 -2.54 -6.02
CA THR A 100 2.17 -3.96 -5.64
C THR A 100 3.60 -4.32 -5.19
N GLY A 101 3.73 -5.13 -4.15
CA GLY A 101 5.02 -5.52 -3.57
C GLY A 101 5.63 -4.49 -2.60
N SER A 102 4.98 -3.36 -2.33
CA SER A 102 5.48 -2.37 -1.35
C SER A 102 4.62 -2.24 -0.10
N TRP A 103 3.55 -3.02 0.00
CA TRP A 103 2.66 -3.00 1.15
C TRP A 103 3.20 -3.89 2.27
N SER A 104 3.25 -3.35 3.48
CA SER A 104 3.68 -4.05 4.70
C SER A 104 2.55 -4.03 5.71
N TYR A 105 2.23 -5.20 6.27
CA TYR A 105 1.28 -5.30 7.38
C TYR A 105 1.82 -4.56 8.61
N ALA A 106 1.02 -3.65 9.17
CA ALA A 106 1.40 -2.82 10.31
C ALA A 106 0.70 -3.25 11.61
N GLY A 107 -0.42 -3.98 11.53
CA GLY A 107 -1.16 -4.46 12.68
C GLY A 107 -2.67 -4.49 12.44
N ASN A 108 -3.43 -4.79 13.49
CA ASN A 108 -4.89 -4.69 13.51
C ASN A 108 -5.32 -3.39 14.20
N ALA A 109 -6.16 -2.60 13.53
CA ALA A 109 -6.87 -1.48 14.14
C ALA A 109 -8.02 -1.97 15.03
N ILE A 110 -8.68 -3.06 14.61
CA ILE A 110 -9.64 -3.83 15.40
C ILE A 110 -9.26 -5.30 15.26
N ASP A 111 -9.11 -5.96 16.40
CA ASP A 111 -8.86 -7.40 16.49
C ASP A 111 -10.08 -8.06 17.15
N VAL A 112 -10.60 -9.09 16.51
CA VAL A 112 -11.78 -9.85 16.94
C VAL A 112 -11.47 -11.34 17.11
N SER A 113 -10.20 -11.69 17.32
CA SER A 113 -9.75 -13.01 17.76
C SER A 113 -10.23 -13.40 19.17
#